data_AF-A0A1X0SDL4-F1
#
_entry.id   AF-A0A1X0SDL4-F1
#
_cell.length_a   1.000
_cell.length_b   1.000
_cell.length_c   1.000
_cell.angle_alpha   90.00
_cell.angle_beta   90.00
_cell.angle_gamma   90.00
#
_symmetry.space_group_name_H-M   'P 1'
#
loop_
_entity.id
_entity.type
_entity.pdbx_description
1 polymer ?
#
loop_
_entity_poly.entity_id
_entity_poly.type
_entity_poly.pdbx_seq_one_letter_code
_entity_poly.pdbx_strand_id
1 'polypeptide(L)'
;MCSNLCHPTNDEEIYTPTHNALCGQTVSSMFKLNDIDNQYKAFFIFGDLSVKVEGNYRLKLSLFQITETGAICLSSIFTSPFTVYSTKTFPGHLESTFLSKAFSDQGARIKIRKESRAPP
;
A
#
# COMPACT_ATOMS: atom_id res chain seq x y z
N MET A 1 -9.53 5.88 -1.15
CA MET A 1 -8.93 4.89 -2.08
C MET A 1 -8.87 3.55 -1.37
N CYS A 2 -9.31 2.48 -2.04
CA CYS A 2 -9.31 1.12 -1.50
C CYS A 2 -8.25 0.27 -2.21
N SER A 3 -7.71 -0.71 -1.52
CA SER A 3 -6.73 -1.65 -2.06
C SER A 3 -7.30 -3.07 -2.09
N ASN A 4 -7.16 -3.73 -3.24
CA ASN A 4 -7.52 -5.11 -3.49
C ASN A 4 -6.32 -5.88 -4.06
N LEU A 5 -6.24 -7.18 -3.78
CA LEU A 5 -5.18 -8.05 -4.30
C LEU A 5 -5.56 -8.54 -5.70
N CYS A 6 -4.60 -8.56 -6.63
CA CYS A 6 -4.82 -8.96 -8.02
C CYS A 6 -3.74 -9.93 -8.50
N HIS A 7 -4.05 -10.63 -9.60
CA HIS A 7 -3.11 -11.50 -10.27
C HIS A 7 -1.85 -10.72 -10.73
N PRO A 8 -0.66 -11.34 -10.72
CA PRO A 8 0.59 -10.65 -11.06
C PRO A 8 0.68 -10.25 -12.53
N THR A 9 -0.03 -10.94 -13.43
CA THR A 9 0.08 -10.75 -14.88
C THR A 9 -1.20 -10.33 -15.58
N ASN A 10 -2.36 -10.40 -14.92
CA ASN A 10 -3.65 -10.02 -15.49
C ASN A 10 -4.46 -9.20 -14.47
N ASP A 11 -5.44 -8.45 -14.94
CA ASP A 11 -6.16 -7.46 -14.11
C ASP A 11 -7.30 -8.08 -13.27
N GLU A 12 -7.29 -9.41 -13.10
CA GLU A 12 -8.28 -10.11 -12.28
C GLU A 12 -7.98 -9.94 -10.79
N GLU A 13 -9.03 -9.59 -10.04
CA GLU A 13 -8.98 -9.52 -8.58
C GLU A 13 -9.01 -10.92 -7.97
N ILE A 14 -8.22 -11.10 -6.91
CA ILE A 14 -8.12 -12.36 -6.19
C ILE A 14 -9.06 -12.31 -5.00
N TYR A 15 -10.08 -13.15 -5.06
CA TYR A 15 -11.01 -13.37 -3.97
C TYR A 15 -10.67 -14.70 -3.30
N THR A 16 -10.10 -14.66 -2.10
CA THR A 16 -10.01 -15.86 -1.26
C THR A 16 -11.42 -16.21 -0.77
N PRO A 17 -11.74 -17.50 -0.53
CA PRO A 17 -13.05 -17.90 0.01
C PRO A 17 -13.46 -17.16 1.29
N THR A 18 -12.47 -16.74 2.08
CA THR A 18 -12.65 -16.00 3.34
C THR A 18 -12.48 -14.49 3.20
N HIS A 19 -12.27 -13.96 1.99
CA HIS A 19 -12.01 -12.54 1.69
C HIS A 19 -10.97 -11.87 2.62
N ASN A 20 -10.00 -12.64 3.13
CA ASN A 20 -9.09 -12.22 4.18
C ASN A 20 -7.61 -12.23 3.75
N ALA A 21 -7.36 -12.29 2.44
CA ALA A 21 -6.00 -12.23 1.87
C ALA A 21 -5.27 -10.95 2.29
N LEU A 22 -5.95 -9.81 2.31
CA LEU A 22 -5.44 -8.55 2.82
C LEU A 22 -5.85 -8.33 4.29
N CYS A 23 -4.99 -7.66 5.05
CA CYS A 23 -5.33 -7.16 6.39
C CYS A 23 -4.58 -5.86 6.73
N GLY A 24 -5.03 -5.24 7.82
CA GLY A 24 -4.59 -3.91 8.23
C GLY A 24 -5.42 -2.82 7.53
N GLN A 25 -4.76 -1.73 7.18
CA GLN A 25 -5.32 -0.59 6.46
C GLN A 25 -5.48 -0.92 4.97
N THR A 26 -6.61 -1.49 4.57
CA THR A 26 -6.99 -1.71 3.15
C THR A 26 -7.66 -0.52 2.50
N VAL A 27 -7.91 0.56 3.26
CA VAL A 27 -8.52 1.81 2.79
C VAL A 27 -7.69 2.99 3.29
N SER A 28 -7.42 3.94 2.40
CA SER A 28 -6.79 5.23 2.71
C SER A 28 -7.72 6.38 2.36
N SER A 29 -7.84 7.32 3.28
CA SER A 29 -8.32 8.68 2.98
C SER A 29 -7.24 9.48 2.24
N MET A 30 -7.64 10.62 1.69
CA MET A 30 -6.71 11.56 1.05
C MET A 30 -5.95 12.35 2.12
N PHE A 31 -4.63 12.42 1.99
CA PHE A 31 -3.74 13.29 2.75
C PHE A 31 -3.29 14.45 1.87
N LYS A 32 -3.30 15.66 2.41
CA LYS A 32 -2.68 16.83 1.77
C LYS A 32 -1.28 16.97 2.35
N LEU A 33 -0.26 16.69 1.55
CA LEU A 33 1.14 16.71 1.98
C LEU A 33 1.96 17.50 0.95
N ASN A 34 3.08 18.05 1.40
CA ASN A 34 4.14 18.56 0.54
C ASN A 34 4.91 17.38 -0.04
N ASP A 35 5.00 17.36 -1.37
CA ASP A 35 5.85 16.44 -2.11
C ASP A 35 7.33 16.91 -2.07
N ILE A 36 8.23 16.15 -2.68
CA ILE A 36 9.67 16.42 -2.70
C ILE A 36 10.06 17.74 -3.40
N ASP A 37 9.17 18.26 -4.23
CA ASP A 37 9.28 19.56 -4.92
C ASP A 37 8.67 20.72 -4.10
N ASN A 38 8.30 20.44 -2.84
CA ASN A 38 7.64 21.37 -1.91
C ASN A 38 6.27 21.88 -2.41
N GLN A 39 5.63 21.15 -3.32
CA GLN A 39 4.27 21.44 -3.77
C GLN A 39 3.25 20.63 -2.98
N TYR A 40 2.14 21.26 -2.60
CA TYR A 40 1.01 20.59 -1.97
C TYR A 40 0.30 19.68 -2.98
N LYS A 41 0.25 18.39 -2.67
CA LYS A 41 -0.44 17.38 -3.49
C LYS A 41 -1.32 16.48 -2.61
N ALA A 42 -2.20 15.74 -3.28
CA ALA A 42 -3.10 14.77 -2.67
C ALA A 42 -2.48 13.36 -2.76
N PHE A 43 -2.29 12.71 -1.60
CA PHE A 43 -1.72 11.37 -1.51
C PHE A 43 -2.67 10.41 -0.82
N PHE A 44 -2.61 9.14 -1.20
CA PHE A 44 -3.26 8.03 -0.50
C PHE A 44 -2.16 7.09 -0.01
N ILE A 45 -2.13 6.83 1.30
CA ILE A 45 -1.01 6.18 1.98
C ILE A 45 -1.53 4.93 2.69
N PHE A 46 -0.90 3.80 2.37
CA PHE A 46 -1.19 2.50 2.98
C PHE A 46 0.00 2.12 3.88
N GLY A 47 0.04 2.69 5.09
CA GLY A 47 1.18 2.55 6.01
C GLY A 47 1.20 1.23 6.78
N ASP A 48 0.06 0.53 6.81
CA ASP A 48 -0.16 -0.72 7.53
C ASP A 48 -0.96 -1.70 6.68
N LEU A 49 -0.42 -2.11 5.53
CA LEU A 49 -1.06 -3.09 4.64
C LEU A 49 -0.25 -4.39 4.64
N SER A 50 -0.92 -5.52 4.82
CA SER A 50 -0.30 -6.85 4.81
C SER A 50 -1.10 -7.84 3.98
N VAL A 51 -0.39 -8.80 3.38
CA VAL A 51 -0.96 -9.95 2.66
C VAL A 51 -0.67 -11.21 3.47
N LYS A 52 -1.67 -12.06 3.68
CA LYS A 52 -1.56 -13.27 4.52
C LYS A 52 -1.15 -14.54 3.77
N VAL A 53 -1.22 -14.51 2.44
CA VAL A 53 -0.99 -15.68 1.59
C VAL A 53 0.27 -15.44 0.78
N GLU A 54 1.17 -16.41 0.81
CA GLU A 54 2.40 -16.41 0.02
C GLU A 54 2.09 -16.46 -1.48
N GLY A 55 2.88 -15.75 -2.29
CA GLY A 55 2.70 -15.72 -3.73
C GLY A 55 3.21 -14.45 -4.39
N ASN A 56 2.90 -14.30 -5.67
CA ASN A 56 3.20 -13.10 -6.44
C ASN A 56 1.90 -12.39 -6.78
N TYR A 57 1.84 -11.09 -6.55
CA TYR A 57 0.61 -10.32 -6.67
C TYR A 57 0.85 -8.91 -7.17
N ARG A 58 -0.24 -8.25 -7.58
CA ARG A 58 -0.33 -6.80 -7.69
C ARG A 58 -1.38 -6.29 -6.72
N LEU A 59 -1.35 -5.00 -6.41
CA LEU A 59 -2.48 -4.32 -5.78
C LEU A 59 -3.25 -3.53 -6.84
N LYS A 60 -4.57 -3.67 -6.87
CA LYS A 60 -5.46 -2.72 -7.50
C LYS A 60 -5.85 -1.65 -6.49
N LEU A 61 -5.68 -0.41 -6.88
CA LEU A 61 -5.92 0.76 -6.07
C LEU A 61 -7.07 1.55 -6.70
N SER A 62 -8.23 1.52 -6.06
CA SER A 62 -9.48 2.06 -6.60
C SER A 62 -9.86 3.35 -5.87
N LEU A 63 -9.98 4.45 -6.60
CA LEU A 63 -10.43 5.74 -6.07
C LEU A 63 -11.96 5.77 -6.01
N PHE A 64 -12.49 6.13 -4.86
CA PHE A 64 -13.92 6.29 -4.65
C PHE A 64 -14.24 7.72 -4.22
N GLN A 65 -15.33 8.25 -4.76
CA GLN A 65 -16.00 9.44 -4.27
C GLN A 65 -17.22 9.03 -3.46
N ILE A 66 -17.33 9.57 -2.25
CA ILE A 66 -18.52 9.43 -1.43
C ILE A 66 -19.54 10.48 -1.90
N THR A 67 -20.75 10.04 -2.16
CA THR A 67 -21.90 10.86 -2.55
C THR A 67 -23.03 10.65 -1.54
N GLU A 68 -24.11 11.42 -1.68
CA GLU A 68 -25.31 11.26 -0.84
C GLU A 68 -25.94 9.87 -0.95
N THR A 69 -25.77 9.21 -2.10
CA THR A 69 -26.38 7.91 -2.42
C THR A 69 -25.44 6.73 -2.21
N GLY A 70 -24.18 6.96 -1.82
CA GLY A 70 -23.22 5.88 -1.57
C GLY A 70 -21.80 6.23 -1.99
N ALA A 71 -21.12 5.28 -2.65
CA ALA A 71 -19.75 5.45 -3.11
C ALA A 71 -19.63 5.09 -4.59
N ILE A 72 -19.04 5.98 -5.38
CA ILE A 72 -18.83 5.80 -6.82
C ILE A 72 -17.35 5.56 -7.07
N CYS A 73 -17.01 4.46 -7.75
CA CYS A 73 -15.64 4.20 -8.19
C CYS A 73 -15.33 5.12 -9.38
N LEU A 74 -14.32 5.98 -9.23
CA LEU A 74 -13.93 6.96 -10.26
C LEU A 74 -12.87 6.40 -11.20
N SER A 75 -11.88 5.70 -10.65
CA SER A 75 -10.73 5.19 -11.40
C SER A 75 -10.02 4.10 -10.60
N SER A 76 -9.20 3.30 -11.28
CA SER A 76 -8.35 2.29 -10.66
C SER A 76 -6.99 2.23 -11.34
N ILE A 77 -5.95 1.94 -10.56
CA ILE A 77 -4.60 1.68 -11.06
C ILE A 77 -4.06 0.38 -10.45
N PHE A 78 -3.10 -0.24 -11.12
CA PHE A 78 -2.41 -1.44 -10.62
C PHE A 78 -0.96 -1.11 -10.28
N THR A 79 -0.45 -1.66 -9.19
CA THR A 79 0.97 -1.58 -8.85
C THR A 79 1.81 -2.50 -9.74
N SER A 80 3.13 -2.32 -9.70
CA SER A 80 4.05 -3.36 -10.16
C SER A 80 3.85 -4.65 -9.33
N PRO A 81 4.17 -5.84 -9.89
CA PRO A 81 4.14 -7.09 -9.15
C PRO A 81 5.10 -7.07 -7.95
N PHE A 82 4.71 -7.75 -6.88
CA PHE A 82 5.54 -7.96 -5.69
C PHE A 82 5.35 -9.39 -5.15
N THR A 83 6.32 -9.84 -4.35
CA THR A 83 6.33 -11.19 -3.76
C THR A 83 5.99 -11.12 -2.28
N VAL A 84 5.08 -11.98 -1.85
CA VAL A 84 4.79 -12.28 -0.44
C VAL A 84 5.57 -13.54 -0.08
N TYR A 85 6.61 -13.35 0.73
CA TYR A 85 7.53 -14.41 1.12
C TYR A 85 7.04 -15.18 2.34
N SER A 86 7.43 -16.45 2.41
CA SER A 86 7.39 -17.23 3.65
C SER A 86 8.34 -16.63 4.69
N THR A 87 8.15 -16.98 5.97
CA THR A 87 9.10 -16.61 7.04
C THR A 87 10.53 -17.09 6.75
N LYS A 88 10.71 -18.20 6.03
CA LYS A 88 12.03 -18.77 5.72
C LYS A 88 12.74 -18.06 4.56
N THR A 89 11.97 -17.51 3.62
CA THR A 89 12.50 -16.90 2.39
C THR A 89 12.43 -15.38 2.41
N PHE A 90 11.92 -14.80 3.50
CA PHE A 90 11.79 -13.35 3.64
C PHE A 90 13.17 -12.67 3.64
N PRO A 91 13.46 -11.79 2.67
CA PRO A 91 14.78 -11.16 2.54
C PRO A 91 15.06 -10.07 3.58
N GLY A 92 14.14 -9.85 4.52
CA GLY A 92 14.18 -8.76 5.47
C GLY A 92 13.37 -7.55 5.01
N HIS A 93 13.23 -6.58 5.91
CA HIS A 93 12.52 -5.34 5.61
C HIS A 93 13.42 -4.39 4.81
N LEU A 94 12.84 -3.74 3.81
CA LEU A 94 13.44 -2.58 3.18
C LEU A 94 13.53 -1.43 4.19
N GLU A 95 14.57 -0.61 4.06
CA GLU A 95 14.65 0.65 4.78
C GLU A 95 13.55 1.61 4.31
N SER A 96 13.17 2.55 5.17
CA SER A 96 12.23 3.59 4.76
C SER A 96 12.87 4.51 3.72
N THR A 97 12.18 4.70 2.60
CA THR A 97 12.61 5.63 1.56
C THR A 97 12.57 7.08 2.06
N PHE A 98 13.22 7.98 1.33
CA PHE A 98 13.14 9.41 1.59
C PHE A 98 11.68 9.90 1.62
N LEU A 99 10.86 9.49 0.65
CA LEU A 99 9.46 9.88 0.57
C LEU A 99 8.64 9.38 1.78
N SER A 100 8.87 8.14 2.21
CA SER A 100 8.22 7.59 3.41
C SER A 100 8.56 8.38 4.67
N LYS A 101 9.83 8.76 4.84
CA LYS A 101 10.30 9.59 5.98
C LYS A 101 9.65 10.98 5.91
N ALA A 102 9.73 11.66 4.77
CA ALA A 102 9.15 12.98 4.56
C ALA A 102 7.63 13.04 4.80
N PHE A 103 6.88 12.02 4.38
CA PHE A 103 5.44 11.95 4.66
C PHE A 103 5.14 11.64 6.13
N SER A 104 5.96 10.80 6.78
CA SER A 104 5.82 10.53 8.22
C SER A 104 6.07 11.79 9.05
N ASP A 105 7.07 12.61 8.69
CA ASP A 105 7.36 13.87 9.38
C ASP A 105 6.21 14.89 9.23
N GLN A 106 5.40 14.74 8.18
CA GLN A 106 4.18 15.52 7.95
C GLN A 106 2.92 14.89 8.56
N GLY A 107 3.06 13.85 9.38
CA GLY A 107 1.97 13.23 10.14
C GLY A 107 1.28 12.05 9.46
N ALA A 108 1.77 11.57 8.32
CA ALA A 108 1.29 10.32 7.74
C ALA A 108 1.67 9.13 8.64
N ARG A 109 0.74 8.21 8.87
CA ARG A 109 0.96 7.02 9.73
C ARG A 109 1.78 5.95 9.00
N ILE A 110 3.07 6.19 8.83
CA ILE A 110 4.02 5.27 8.17
C ILE A 110 5.01 4.77 9.20
N LYS A 111 5.23 3.45 9.28
CA LYS A 111 6.25 2.87 10.17
C LYS A 111 7.65 3.12 9.60
N ILE A 112 8.40 4.03 10.23
CA ILE A 112 9.78 4.33 9.84
C ILE A 112 10.76 3.29 10.39
N ARG A 113 11.58 2.72 9.51
CA ARG A 113 12.65 1.78 9.82
C ARG A 113 14.00 2.41 9.42
N LYS A 114 14.96 2.38 10.35
CA LYS A 114 16.36 2.75 10.11
C LYS A 114 17.15 1.49 9.76
N GLU A 115 18.20 1.63 8.96
CA GLU A 115 19.14 0.56 8.63
C GLU A 115 19.61 -0.15 9.92
N SER A 116 19.46 -1.46 9.99
CA SER A 116 20.18 -2.22 11.01
C SER A 116 21.64 -2.25 10.56
N ARG A 117 22.52 -1.53 11.26
CA ARG A 117 23.97 -1.72 11.12
C ARG A 117 24.23 -3.22 11.23
N ALA A 118 24.56 -3.88 10.13
CA ALA A 118 25.16 -5.19 10.20
C ALA A 118 26.42 -5.03 11.07
N PRO A 119 26.64 -5.89 12.07
CA PRO A 119 27.93 -5.89 12.75
C PRO A 119 29.02 -6.15 11.69
N PRO A 120 30.19 -5.50 11.84
CA PRO A 120 31.29 -5.61 10.88
C PRO A 120 31.80 -7.05 10.72
#